data_AF-A0A453BPY0-F1
#
_entry.id   AF-A0A453BPY0-F1
#
_cell.length_a   1.000
_cell.length_b   1.000
_cell.length_c   1.000
_cell.angle_alpha   90.00
_cell.angle_beta   90.00
_cell.angle_gamma   90.00
#
_symmetry.space_group_name_H-M   'P 1'
#
loop_
_entity.id
_entity.type
_entity.pdbx_description
1 polymer ?
#
loop_
_entity_poly.entity_id
_entity_poly.type
_entity_poly.pdbx_seq_one_letter_code
_entity_poly.pdbx_strand_id
1 'polypeptide(L)'
;MRTGIEAAEYGAEIQRVVRYLGVGNGNMQEGSLRCDVNVSVRPIGQSEFGTKVEIKNMNSFSEISRAIDYEISRQILLHKESQADKIVQETRLWDESSQKTFTMRKKEGLADYRYFPEPDLPEVVLTSDYIDEIRNSMPELPEAKRRRYENMGLSMQDVIFLANDDIVAHFFDSTLERGADAKLAANWIMGDITAYLKNEKLSIDEIKLTPLELSELIAFIKNGTISGKIGKEDSC
;
A
#
# COMPACT_ATOMS: atom_id res chain seq x y z
N MET A 1 -5.90 6.13 12.93
CA MET A 1 -6.96 5.56 12.08
C MET A 1 -8.32 5.75 12.77
N ARG A 2 -9.28 6.29 12.04
CA ARG A 2 -10.63 6.66 12.49
C ARG A 2 -11.73 6.18 11.53
N THR A 3 -11.37 5.77 10.32
CA THR A 3 -12.29 5.26 9.28
C THR A 3 -11.72 4.00 8.65
N GLY A 4 -12.57 3.22 7.96
CA GLY A 4 -12.12 2.06 7.19
C GLY A 4 -11.12 2.44 6.09
N ILE A 5 -11.37 3.56 5.39
CA ILE A 5 -10.50 4.07 4.33
C ILE A 5 -9.10 4.40 4.88
N GLU A 6 -9.01 5.11 6.00
CA GLU A 6 -7.71 5.41 6.62
C GLU A 6 -6.92 4.13 6.96
N ALA A 7 -7.61 3.07 7.40
CA ALA A 7 -6.97 1.81 7.73
C ALA A 7 -6.53 1.02 6.49
N ALA A 8 -7.34 1.04 5.44
CA ALA A 8 -6.99 0.45 4.15
C ALA A 8 -5.76 1.15 3.55
N GLU A 9 -5.74 2.50 3.55
CA GLU A 9 -4.61 3.28 3.05
C GLU A 9 -3.35 3.08 3.89
N TYR A 10 -3.49 2.98 5.21
CA TYR A 10 -2.36 2.64 6.09
C TYR A 10 -1.78 1.26 5.72
N GLY A 11 -2.63 0.25 5.56
CA GLY A 11 -2.20 -1.09 5.14
C GLY A 11 -1.53 -1.09 3.76
N ALA A 12 -2.08 -0.34 2.81
CA ALA A 12 -1.51 -0.18 1.48
C ALA A 12 -0.15 0.52 1.51
N GLU A 13 0.04 1.52 2.38
CA GLU A 13 1.34 2.17 2.53
C GLU A 13 2.39 1.25 3.15
N ILE A 14 2.01 0.43 4.15
CA ILE A 14 2.91 -0.60 4.68
C ILE A 14 3.31 -1.60 3.60
N GLN A 15 2.35 -2.02 2.75
CA GLN A 15 2.65 -2.89 1.61
C GLN A 15 3.65 -2.24 0.65
N ARG A 16 3.46 -0.96 0.30
CA ARG A 16 4.41 -0.22 -0.55
C ARG A 16 5.80 -0.15 0.05
N VAL A 17 5.91 0.13 1.35
CA VAL A 17 7.22 0.13 2.04
C VAL A 17 7.89 -1.25 1.96
N VAL A 18 7.15 -2.33 2.21
CA VAL A 18 7.66 -3.71 2.12
C VAL A 18 8.17 -4.05 0.72
N ARG A 19 7.43 -3.64 -0.32
CA ARG A 19 7.81 -3.84 -1.73
C ARG A 19 9.07 -3.04 -2.08
N TYR A 20 9.11 -1.77 -1.72
CA TYR A 20 10.27 -0.90 -1.94
C TYR A 20 11.53 -1.39 -1.25
N LEU A 21 11.39 -1.99 -0.06
CA LEU A 21 12.51 -2.62 0.65
C LEU A 21 12.98 -3.93 0.01
N GLY A 22 12.21 -4.52 -0.92
CA GLY A 22 12.52 -5.80 -1.55
C GLY A 22 12.41 -7.01 -0.61
N VAL A 23 11.77 -6.86 0.56
CA VAL A 23 11.67 -7.91 1.58
C VAL A 23 10.40 -8.76 1.47
N GLY A 24 9.50 -8.42 0.54
CA GLY A 24 8.33 -9.22 0.22
C GLY A 24 7.42 -8.58 -0.84
N ASN A 25 6.61 -9.39 -1.53
CA ASN A 25 5.65 -8.90 -2.52
C ASN A 25 4.37 -8.30 -1.90
N GLY A 26 4.14 -8.57 -0.60
CA GLY A 26 3.00 -8.08 0.17
C GLY A 26 1.62 -8.45 -0.41
N ASN A 27 1.52 -9.47 -1.25
CA ASN A 27 0.27 -9.92 -1.85
C ASN A 27 -0.68 -10.53 -0.80
N MET A 28 -1.82 -9.87 -0.58
CA MET A 28 -2.83 -10.35 0.36
C MET A 28 -3.55 -11.63 -0.10
N GLN A 29 -3.75 -11.81 -1.41
CA GLN A 29 -4.45 -12.99 -1.95
C GLN A 29 -3.62 -14.26 -1.81
N GLU A 30 -2.30 -14.15 -1.95
CA GLU A 30 -1.35 -15.24 -1.70
C GLU A 30 -1.05 -15.44 -0.20
N GLY A 31 -1.51 -14.50 0.64
CA GLY A 31 -1.33 -14.54 2.09
C GLY A 31 0.07 -14.15 2.58
N SER A 32 0.90 -13.54 1.73
CA SER A 32 2.21 -12.99 2.11
C SER A 32 2.11 -11.66 2.87
N LEU A 33 0.94 -11.00 2.79
CA LEU A 33 0.52 -9.96 3.72
C LEU A 33 -0.81 -10.35 4.37
N ARG A 34 -0.89 -10.28 5.69
CA ARG A 34 -2.13 -10.52 6.45
C ARG A 34 -2.38 -9.35 7.38
N CYS A 35 -3.65 -9.00 7.54
CA CYS A 35 -4.08 -7.93 8.42
C CYS A 35 -5.31 -8.37 9.21
N ASP A 36 -5.18 -8.34 10.54
CA ASP A 36 -6.32 -8.43 11.46
C ASP A 36 -6.61 -7.02 11.98
N VAL A 37 -7.88 -6.62 11.98
CA VAL A 37 -8.27 -5.26 12.39
C VAL A 37 -8.94 -5.29 13.75
N ASN A 38 -8.67 -4.27 14.55
CA ASN A 38 -9.22 -4.12 15.89
C ASN A 38 -10.04 -2.82 15.95
N VAL A 39 -11.34 -2.94 16.21
CA VAL A 39 -12.30 -1.83 16.14
C VAL A 39 -13.03 -1.67 17.46
N SER A 40 -13.09 -0.42 17.93
CA SER A 40 -13.96 0.01 19.04
C SER A 40 -14.45 1.42 18.75
N VAL A 41 -15.73 1.69 18.98
CA VAL A 41 -16.29 3.06 18.92
C VAL A 41 -16.36 3.69 20.30
N ARG A 42 -16.40 5.02 20.36
CA ARG A 42 -16.64 5.78 21.58
C ARG A 42 -17.36 7.11 21.28
N PRO A 43 -18.16 7.63 22.22
CA PRO A 43 -18.70 8.98 22.15
C PRO A 43 -17.63 10.05 21.92
N ILE A 44 -17.99 11.09 21.15
CA ILE A 44 -17.11 12.23 20.90
C ILE A 44 -16.81 12.94 22.23
N GLY A 45 -15.54 13.24 22.47
CA GLY A 45 -15.07 13.88 23.70
C GLY A 45 -14.73 12.90 24.83
N GLN A 46 -15.11 11.62 24.73
CA GLN A 46 -14.73 10.61 25.71
C GLN A 46 -13.28 10.15 25.48
N SER A 47 -12.48 10.11 26.56
CA SER A 47 -11.09 9.66 26.55
C SER A 47 -10.94 8.15 26.59
N GLU A 48 -11.86 7.47 27.29
CA GLU A 48 -11.87 6.01 27.44
C GLU A 48 -12.21 5.32 26.11
N PHE A 49 -11.63 4.15 25.88
CA PHE A 49 -11.94 3.32 24.73
C PHE A 49 -13.15 2.42 25.02
N GLY A 50 -13.98 2.21 23.99
CA GLY A 50 -15.07 1.24 24.06
C GLY A 50 -14.57 -0.20 23.98
N THR A 51 -15.49 -1.16 24.07
CA THR A 51 -15.16 -2.58 23.96
C THR A 51 -14.60 -2.90 22.58
N LYS A 52 -13.46 -3.60 22.55
CA LYS A 52 -12.73 -3.94 21.32
C LYS A 52 -13.27 -5.21 20.67
N VAL A 53 -13.50 -5.15 19.37
CA VAL A 53 -13.79 -6.29 18.50
C VAL A 53 -12.63 -6.49 17.53
N GLU A 54 -12.17 -7.73 17.39
CA GLU A 54 -11.14 -8.13 16.43
C GLU A 54 -11.81 -8.76 15.21
N ILE A 55 -11.56 -8.26 14.00
CA ILE A 55 -12.06 -8.84 12.75
C ILE A 55 -10.90 -9.50 12.02
N LYS A 56 -11.08 -10.74 11.57
CA LYS A 56 -10.11 -11.51 10.79
C LYS A 56 -10.67 -11.87 9.41
N ASN A 57 -9.81 -12.48 8.59
CA ASN A 57 -10.16 -13.07 7.29
C ASN A 57 -10.57 -12.03 6.23
N MET A 58 -9.79 -10.96 6.09
CA MET A 58 -9.89 -10.01 4.98
C MET A 58 -8.69 -10.23 4.05
N ASN A 59 -8.95 -10.38 2.76
CA ASN A 59 -7.96 -10.72 1.72
C ASN A 59 -7.63 -9.54 0.80
N SER A 60 -8.20 -8.35 1.07
CA SER A 60 -7.90 -7.13 0.33
C SER A 60 -8.04 -5.89 1.21
N PHE A 61 -7.39 -4.79 0.83
CA PHE A 61 -7.58 -3.50 1.51
C PHE A 61 -9.01 -2.97 1.41
N SER A 62 -9.71 -3.32 0.32
CA SER A 62 -11.11 -2.99 0.13
C SER A 62 -12.00 -3.72 1.15
N GLU A 63 -11.74 -5.00 1.40
CA GLU A 63 -12.39 -5.78 2.47
C GLU A 63 -12.09 -5.19 3.85
N ILE A 64 -10.84 -4.77 4.11
CA ILE A 64 -10.47 -4.10 5.37
C ILE A 64 -11.34 -2.86 5.60
N SER A 65 -11.45 -1.97 4.60
CA SER A 65 -12.26 -0.77 4.73
C SER A 65 -13.72 -1.11 5.04
N ARG A 66 -14.31 -2.01 4.26
CA ARG A 66 -15.73 -2.38 4.41
C ARG A 66 -16.02 -3.09 5.72
N ALA A 67 -15.13 -3.98 6.17
CA ALA A 67 -15.25 -4.68 7.44
C ALA A 67 -15.22 -3.70 8.62
N ILE A 68 -14.32 -2.72 8.59
CA ILE A 68 -14.24 -1.68 9.62
C ILE A 68 -15.50 -0.81 9.61
N ASP A 69 -15.93 -0.32 8.44
CA ASP A 69 -17.09 0.56 8.33
C ASP A 69 -18.39 -0.15 8.76
N TYR A 70 -18.52 -1.43 8.42
CA TYR A 70 -19.61 -2.28 8.89
C TYR A 70 -19.59 -2.41 10.42
N GLU A 71 -18.44 -2.72 11.00
CA GLU A 71 -18.31 -2.93 12.44
C GLU A 71 -18.51 -1.64 13.24
N ILE A 72 -18.02 -0.51 12.74
CA ILE A 72 -18.32 0.82 13.31
C ILE A 72 -19.83 1.04 13.32
N SER A 73 -20.51 0.81 12.19
CA SER A 73 -21.95 1.00 12.06
C SER A 73 -22.74 0.08 13.01
N ARG A 74 -22.32 -1.19 13.12
CA ARG A 74 -22.90 -2.17 14.05
C ARG A 74 -22.77 -1.71 15.50
N GLN A 75 -21.58 -1.31 15.94
CA GLN A 75 -21.37 -0.88 17.32
C GLN A 75 -22.15 0.40 17.63
N ILE A 76 -22.18 1.37 16.71
CA ILE A 76 -22.99 2.59 16.86
C ILE A 76 -24.48 2.27 16.99
N LEU A 77 -25.01 1.35 16.18
CA LEU A 77 -26.41 0.93 16.26
C LEU A 77 -26.73 0.33 17.63
N LEU A 78 -25.89 -0.60 18.12
CA LEU A 78 -26.05 -1.20 19.44
C LEU A 78 -26.02 -0.17 20.57
N HIS A 79 -25.15 0.84 20.49
CA HIS A 79 -25.17 1.96 21.43
C HIS A 79 -26.48 2.76 21.37
N LYS A 80 -26.96 3.10 20.16
CA LYS A 80 -28.20 3.87 19.97
C LYS A 80 -29.45 3.13 20.47
N GLU A 81 -29.48 1.81 20.32
CA GLU A 81 -30.58 0.96 20.78
C GLU A 81 -30.50 0.60 22.27
N SER A 82 -29.55 1.17 23.02
CA SER A 82 -29.30 0.83 24.42
C SER A 82 -28.96 -0.65 24.64
N GLN A 83 -28.28 -1.26 23.66
CA GLN A 83 -27.81 -2.66 23.66
C GLN A 83 -26.27 -2.74 23.63
N ALA A 84 -25.60 -1.74 24.20
CA ALA A 84 -24.14 -1.66 24.23
C ALA A 84 -23.48 -2.84 24.98
N ASP A 85 -24.21 -3.46 25.91
CA ASP A 85 -23.85 -4.68 26.64
C ASP A 85 -23.63 -5.89 25.70
N LYS A 86 -24.21 -5.87 24.50
CA LYS A 86 -23.98 -6.90 23.48
C LYS A 86 -22.64 -6.74 22.76
N ILE A 87 -21.97 -5.59 22.89
CA ILE A 87 -20.62 -5.38 22.36
C ILE A 87 -19.64 -6.00 23.36
N VAL A 88 -19.37 -7.30 23.15
CA VAL A 88 -18.41 -8.06 23.94
C VAL A 88 -17.07 -8.15 23.23
N GLN A 89 -16.01 -8.41 23.98
CA GLN A 89 -14.71 -8.66 23.39
C GLN A 89 -14.71 -10.02 22.67
N GLU A 90 -14.69 -10.00 21.34
CA GLU A 90 -14.80 -11.19 20.51
C GLU A 90 -13.92 -11.09 19.26
N THR A 91 -13.65 -12.25 18.67
CA THR A 91 -13.10 -12.35 17.32
C THR A 91 -14.28 -12.59 16.37
N ARG A 92 -14.41 -11.73 15.37
CA ARG A 92 -15.36 -11.83 14.27
C ARG A 92 -14.62 -12.14 12.97
N LEU A 93 -15.33 -12.69 12.01
CA LEU A 93 -14.85 -12.94 10.66
C LEU A 93 -15.60 -12.04 9.69
N TRP A 94 -14.89 -11.55 8.68
CA TRP A 94 -15.51 -10.90 7.53
C TRP A 94 -16.04 -11.96 6.55
N ASP A 95 -17.30 -11.78 6.12
CA ASP A 95 -17.87 -12.51 4.98
C ASP A 95 -18.11 -11.52 3.83
N GLU A 96 -17.31 -11.66 2.79
CA GLU A 96 -17.39 -10.83 1.58
C GLU A 96 -18.70 -11.05 0.82
N SER A 97 -19.32 -12.23 0.91
CA SER A 97 -20.56 -12.49 0.17
C SER A 97 -21.75 -11.72 0.74
N SER A 98 -21.92 -11.73 2.08
CA SER A 98 -22.99 -10.99 2.74
C SER A 98 -22.63 -9.56 3.13
N GLN A 99 -21.36 -9.16 3.00
CA GLN A 99 -20.81 -7.87 3.42
C GLN A 99 -21.04 -7.59 4.92
N LYS A 100 -20.82 -8.61 5.75
CA LYS A 100 -21.08 -8.57 7.20
C LYS A 100 -19.96 -9.22 7.99
N THR A 101 -19.85 -8.80 9.25
CA THR A 101 -19.03 -9.51 10.25
C THR A 101 -19.90 -10.52 11.01
N PHE A 102 -19.36 -11.69 11.33
CA PHE A 102 -20.03 -12.70 12.15
C PHE A 102 -19.11 -13.18 13.28
N THR A 103 -19.71 -13.52 14.44
CA THR A 103 -18.96 -13.99 15.61
C THR A 103 -18.31 -15.34 15.32
N MET A 104 -17.01 -15.45 15.54
CA MET A 104 -16.27 -16.71 15.51
C MET A 104 -16.09 -17.28 16.91
N ARG A 105 -15.52 -16.48 17.81
CA ARG A 105 -15.30 -16.85 19.21
C ARG A 105 -15.45 -15.64 20.11
N LYS A 106 -16.09 -15.82 21.25
CA LYS A 106 -16.08 -14.84 22.35
C LYS A 106 -14.81 -15.07 23.17
N LYS A 107 -14.11 -14.01 23.58
CA LYS A 107 -12.95 -14.16 24.47
C LYS A 107 -13.48 -14.35 25.89
N GLU A 108 -13.29 -15.53 26.47
CA GLU A 108 -13.63 -15.83 27.88
C GLU A 108 -12.52 -15.39 28.87
N GLY A 109 -11.69 -14.43 28.49
CA GLY A 109 -10.54 -13.93 29.25
C GLY A 109 -9.34 -13.58 28.37
N LEU A 110 -8.23 -13.16 29.00
CA LEU A 110 -6.93 -13.08 28.34
C LEU A 110 -6.32 -14.48 28.29
N ALA A 111 -5.88 -14.92 27.10
CA ALA A 111 -5.14 -16.17 26.99
C ALA A 111 -3.78 -16.01 27.69
N ASP A 112 -3.47 -16.91 28.62
CA ASP A 112 -2.14 -16.99 29.21
C ASP A 112 -1.20 -17.72 28.24
N TYR A 113 -0.47 -16.93 27.46
CA TYR A 113 0.52 -17.43 26.51
C TYR A 113 1.77 -17.99 27.19
N ARG A 114 1.94 -17.78 28.50
CA ARG A 114 3.10 -18.24 29.29
C ARG A 114 4.41 -17.90 28.60
N TYR A 115 4.59 -16.65 28.16
CA TYR A 115 5.81 -16.21 27.51
C TYR A 115 7.03 -16.43 28.41
N PHE A 116 8.05 -17.09 27.89
CA PHE A 116 9.38 -17.21 28.52
C PHE A 116 10.45 -17.12 27.42
N PRO A 117 11.70 -16.72 27.73
CA PRO A 117 12.78 -16.71 26.76
C PRO A 117 13.02 -18.12 26.20
N GLU A 118 13.13 -18.23 24.88
CA GLU A 118 13.41 -19.49 24.20
C GLU A 118 14.80 -20.02 24.63
N PRO A 119 14.90 -21.12 25.40
CA PRO A 119 16.17 -21.60 25.93
C PRO A 119 17.11 -22.12 24.85
N ASP A 120 16.58 -22.55 23.70
CA ASP A 120 17.38 -23.13 22.62
C ASP A 120 17.97 -22.08 21.67
N LEU A 121 17.51 -20.82 21.76
CA LEU A 121 17.99 -19.73 20.92
C LEU A 121 18.81 -18.72 21.74
N PRO A 122 20.08 -18.48 21.39
CA PRO A 122 20.85 -17.41 22.01
C PRO A 122 20.25 -16.05 21.64
N GLU A 123 20.58 -15.04 22.45
CA GLU A 123 20.17 -13.67 22.17
C GLU A 123 20.75 -13.18 20.83
N VAL A 124 19.90 -12.55 20.02
CA VAL A 124 20.32 -11.93 18.76
C VAL A 124 20.92 -10.56 19.06
N VAL A 125 22.23 -10.44 18.95
CA VAL A 125 22.95 -9.17 19.15
C VAL A 125 23.17 -8.49 17.80
N LEU A 126 22.60 -7.30 17.63
CA LEU A 126 22.79 -6.46 16.43
C LEU A 126 23.86 -5.40 16.74
N THR A 127 25.00 -5.45 16.05
CA THR A 127 26.08 -4.46 16.22
C THR A 127 25.72 -3.12 15.56
N SER A 128 26.35 -2.04 16.00
CA SER A 128 26.24 -0.73 15.32
C SER A 128 26.61 -0.84 13.84
N ASP A 129 27.70 -1.55 13.55
CA ASP A 129 28.22 -1.69 12.19
C ASP A 129 27.23 -2.41 11.27
N TYR A 130 26.56 -3.45 11.78
CA TYR A 130 25.51 -4.16 11.04
C TYR A 130 24.29 -3.27 10.78
N ILE A 131 23.86 -2.49 11.78
CA ILE A 131 22.75 -1.54 11.62
C ILE A 131 23.11 -0.45 10.62
N ASP A 132 24.35 0.05 10.65
CA ASP A 132 24.84 1.10 9.76
C ASP A 132 24.98 0.59 8.32
N GLU A 133 25.42 -0.66 8.14
CA GLU A 133 25.43 -1.33 6.83
C GLU A 133 24.02 -1.36 6.21
N ILE A 134 23.02 -1.86 6.96
CA ILE A 134 21.63 -1.89 6.50
C ILE A 134 21.12 -0.48 6.20
N ARG A 135 21.40 0.49 7.09
CA ARG A 135 20.95 1.87 6.91
C ARG A 135 21.52 2.47 5.63
N ASN A 136 22.79 2.19 5.31
CA ASN A 136 23.46 2.69 4.12
C ASN A 136 23.01 1.96 2.84
N SER A 137 22.51 0.73 2.94
CA SER A 137 21.95 -0.01 1.81
C SER A 137 20.44 0.21 1.61
N MET A 138 19.77 1.01 2.44
CA MET A 138 18.33 1.23 2.30
C MET A 138 18.00 1.96 0.99
N PRO A 139 17.03 1.46 0.22
CA PRO A 139 16.52 2.19 -0.93
C PRO A 139 15.75 3.44 -0.51
N GLU A 140 15.55 4.36 -1.45
CA GLU A 140 14.66 5.50 -1.26
C GLU A 140 13.22 5.01 -1.06
N LEU A 141 12.65 5.24 0.14
CA LEU A 141 11.29 4.82 0.48
C LEU A 141 10.21 5.64 -0.27
N PRO A 142 8.97 5.11 -0.40
CA PRO A 142 7.90 5.73 -1.18
C PRO A 142 7.64 7.20 -0.84
N GLU A 143 7.60 7.54 0.45
CA GLU A 143 7.35 8.92 0.90
C GLU A 143 8.46 9.90 0.51
N ALA A 144 9.73 9.48 0.66
CA ALA A 144 10.86 10.30 0.25
C ALA A 144 10.85 10.51 -1.27
N LYS A 145 10.54 9.44 -2.02
CA LYS A 145 10.42 9.47 -3.47
C LYS A 145 9.29 10.40 -3.94
N ARG A 146 8.10 10.33 -3.30
CA ARG A 146 6.98 11.23 -3.59
C ARG A 146 7.37 12.70 -3.43
N ARG A 147 8.04 13.05 -2.32
CA ARG A 147 8.54 14.42 -2.09
C ARG A 147 9.57 14.85 -3.14
N ARG A 148 10.47 13.95 -3.54
CA ARG A 148 11.43 14.22 -4.61
C ARG A 148 10.73 14.54 -5.92
N TYR A 149 9.71 13.77 -6.29
CA TYR A 149 8.88 14.00 -7.48
C TYR A 149 8.09 15.32 -7.40
N GLU A 150 7.52 15.66 -6.25
CA GLU A 150 6.86 16.96 -6.03
C GLU A 150 7.84 18.12 -6.23
N ASN A 151 9.06 18.00 -5.70
CA ASN A 151 10.11 19.01 -5.87
C ASN A 151 10.60 19.16 -7.33
N MET A 152 10.30 18.18 -8.21
CA MET A 152 10.52 18.29 -9.65
C MET A 152 9.40 19.06 -10.38
N GLY A 153 8.36 19.50 -9.66
CA GLY A 153 7.22 20.23 -10.22
C GLY A 153 6.14 19.33 -10.84
N LEU A 154 6.14 18.04 -10.53
CA LEU A 154 5.08 17.12 -10.91
C LEU A 154 3.81 17.37 -10.10
N SER A 155 2.65 17.09 -10.69
CA SER A 155 1.39 17.22 -9.96
C SER A 155 1.27 16.10 -8.91
N MET A 156 0.49 16.34 -7.86
CA MET A 156 0.22 15.32 -6.83
C MET A 156 -0.34 14.02 -7.43
N GLN A 157 -1.13 14.13 -8.51
CA GLN A 157 -1.66 12.96 -9.22
C GLN A 157 -0.53 12.15 -9.87
N ASP A 158 0.40 12.82 -10.54
CA ASP A 158 1.54 12.16 -11.20
C ASP A 158 2.47 11.52 -10.17
N VAL A 159 2.74 12.25 -9.08
CA VAL A 159 3.57 11.80 -7.96
C VAL A 159 3.01 10.52 -7.36
N ILE A 160 1.71 10.50 -7.04
CA ILE A 160 1.06 9.33 -6.45
C ILE A 160 1.13 8.16 -7.42
N PHE A 161 0.82 8.37 -8.70
CA PHE A 161 0.87 7.29 -9.70
C PHE A 161 2.28 6.70 -9.84
N LEU A 162 3.28 7.55 -10.09
CA LEU A 162 4.65 7.12 -10.39
C LEU A 162 5.33 6.46 -9.19
N ALA A 163 5.01 6.87 -7.98
CA ALA A 163 5.59 6.29 -6.76
C ALA A 163 4.75 5.14 -6.17
N ASN A 164 3.58 4.82 -6.72
CA ASN A 164 2.72 3.77 -6.16
C ASN A 164 3.29 2.36 -6.35
N ASP A 165 4.05 2.16 -7.42
CA ASP A 165 4.67 0.89 -7.81
C ASP A 165 6.18 1.09 -7.95
N ASP A 166 6.97 0.22 -7.34
CA ASP A 166 8.44 0.34 -7.33
C ASP A 166 9.06 0.12 -8.71
N ILE A 167 8.46 -0.75 -9.53
CA ILE A 167 8.93 -1.03 -10.89
C ILE A 167 8.67 0.17 -11.79
N VAL A 168 7.48 0.76 -11.72
CA VAL A 168 7.14 2.01 -12.43
C VAL A 168 8.05 3.16 -11.99
N ALA A 169 8.25 3.30 -10.68
CA ALA A 169 9.14 4.31 -10.11
C ALA A 169 10.57 4.15 -10.63
N HIS A 170 11.09 2.92 -10.64
CA HIS A 170 12.43 2.62 -11.14
C HIS A 170 12.58 2.91 -12.63
N PHE A 171 11.58 2.57 -13.45
CA PHE A 171 11.58 2.88 -14.87
C PHE A 171 11.59 4.41 -15.11
N PHE A 172 10.77 5.15 -14.37
CA PHE A 172 10.72 6.60 -14.45
C PHE A 172 12.06 7.23 -14.05
N ASP A 173 12.60 6.89 -12.87
CA ASP A 173 13.89 7.39 -12.40
C ASP A 173 15.01 7.09 -13.40
N SER A 174 15.07 5.86 -13.91
CA SER A 174 16.02 5.45 -14.95
C SER A 174 15.89 6.30 -16.23
N THR A 175 14.67 6.69 -16.59
CA THR A 175 14.43 7.55 -17.76
C THR A 175 14.95 8.97 -17.51
N LEU A 176 14.77 9.49 -16.29
CA LEU A 176 15.29 10.82 -15.90
C LEU A 176 16.82 10.88 -15.86
N GLU A 177 17.47 9.84 -15.34
CA GLU A 177 18.93 9.72 -15.31
C GLU A 177 19.56 9.82 -16.70
N ARG A 178 18.79 9.50 -17.75
CA ARG A 178 19.18 9.56 -19.16
C ARG A 178 18.86 10.91 -19.81
N GLY A 179 18.47 11.92 -19.02
CA GLY A 179 18.27 13.30 -19.47
C GLY A 179 16.86 13.64 -19.95
N ALA A 180 15.88 12.76 -19.75
CA ALA A 180 14.51 13.04 -20.13
C ALA A 180 13.90 14.18 -19.29
N ASP A 181 12.99 14.94 -19.90
CA ASP A 181 12.18 15.90 -19.17
C ASP A 181 11.18 15.17 -18.26
N ALA A 182 11.16 15.52 -16.98
CA ALA A 182 10.35 14.81 -15.98
C ALA A 182 8.86 14.84 -16.29
N LYS A 183 8.34 15.96 -16.79
CA LYS A 183 6.92 16.09 -17.09
C LYS A 183 6.55 15.31 -18.34
N LEU A 184 7.40 15.32 -19.37
CA LEU A 184 7.16 14.53 -20.58
C LEU A 184 7.25 13.02 -20.29
N ALA A 185 8.23 12.58 -19.51
CA ALA A 185 8.35 11.19 -19.11
C ALA A 185 7.13 10.73 -18.30
N ALA A 186 6.69 11.52 -17.32
CA ALA A 186 5.47 11.23 -16.54
C ALA A 186 4.24 11.06 -17.45
N ASN A 187 4.04 11.99 -18.41
CA ASN A 187 2.92 11.94 -19.34
C ASN A 187 2.94 10.69 -20.23
N TRP A 188 4.10 10.28 -20.74
CA TRP A 188 4.24 9.08 -21.57
C TRP A 188 3.95 7.80 -20.78
N ILE A 189 4.51 7.71 -19.56
CA ILE A 189 4.31 6.56 -18.68
C ILE A 189 2.83 6.44 -18.30
N MET A 190 2.22 7.53 -17.80
CA MET A 190 0.82 7.53 -17.35
C MET A 190 -0.20 7.44 -18.47
N GLY A 191 0.17 7.88 -19.68
CA GLY A 191 -0.68 7.89 -20.86
C GLY A 191 -0.52 6.61 -21.67
N ASP A 192 0.27 6.72 -22.75
CA ASP A 192 0.35 5.70 -23.80
C ASP A 192 0.92 4.37 -23.29
N ILE A 193 1.98 4.40 -22.45
CA ILE A 193 2.58 3.18 -21.90
C ILE A 193 1.57 2.47 -21.00
N THR A 194 0.95 3.16 -20.04
CA THR A 194 -0.07 2.55 -19.17
C THR A 194 -1.26 1.99 -19.96
N ALA A 195 -1.69 2.69 -21.03
CA ALA A 195 -2.75 2.20 -21.90
C ALA A 195 -2.34 0.90 -22.62
N TYR A 196 -1.12 0.83 -23.15
CA TYR A 196 -0.56 -0.37 -23.77
C TYR A 196 -0.46 -1.53 -22.76
N LEU A 197 0.16 -1.29 -21.61
CA LEU A 197 0.31 -2.27 -20.53
C LEU A 197 -1.03 -2.87 -20.12
N LYS A 198 -2.06 -2.03 -20.00
CA LYS A 198 -3.41 -2.49 -19.67
C LYS A 198 -4.05 -3.34 -20.77
N ASN A 199 -3.85 -2.98 -22.04
CA ASN A 199 -4.41 -3.71 -23.18
C ASN A 199 -3.76 -5.08 -23.33
N GLU A 200 -2.44 -5.14 -23.21
CA GLU A 200 -1.64 -6.37 -23.33
C GLU A 200 -1.57 -7.17 -22.02
N LYS A 201 -2.04 -6.60 -20.90
CA LYS A 201 -1.96 -7.15 -19.54
C LYS A 201 -0.53 -7.46 -19.11
N LEU A 202 0.37 -6.52 -19.40
CA LEU A 202 1.79 -6.57 -19.07
C LEU A 202 2.13 -5.58 -17.95
N SER A 203 3.25 -5.82 -17.28
CA SER A 203 3.97 -4.90 -16.44
C SER A 203 5.02 -4.12 -17.24
N ILE A 204 5.46 -2.98 -16.71
CA ILE A 204 6.42 -2.09 -17.40
C ILE A 204 7.81 -2.69 -17.57
N ASP A 205 8.16 -3.73 -16.80
CA ASP A 205 9.38 -4.52 -16.95
C ASP A 205 9.24 -5.68 -17.95
N GLU A 206 8.03 -5.93 -18.47
CA GLU A 206 7.76 -6.99 -19.46
C GLU A 206 7.74 -6.47 -20.91
N ILE A 207 7.77 -5.15 -21.12
CA ILE A 207 7.79 -4.54 -22.45
C ILE A 207 9.21 -4.39 -22.99
N LYS A 208 9.34 -4.27 -24.31
CA LYS A 208 10.64 -4.06 -24.97
C LYS A 208 11.17 -2.64 -24.81
N LEU A 209 10.28 -1.67 -24.64
CA LEU A 209 10.64 -0.26 -24.50
C LEU A 209 11.49 -0.07 -23.25
N THR A 210 12.71 0.42 -23.44
CA THR A 210 13.66 0.69 -22.36
C THR A 210 13.59 2.15 -21.89
N PRO A 211 14.08 2.46 -20.67
CA PRO A 211 14.22 3.84 -20.22
C PRO A 211 15.10 4.72 -21.13
N LEU A 212 16.03 4.11 -21.87
CA LEU A 212 16.87 4.81 -22.85
C LEU A 212 16.09 5.21 -24.09
N GLU A 213 15.39 4.26 -24.69
CA GLU A 213 14.59 4.52 -25.89
C GLU A 213 13.50 5.55 -25.59
N LEU A 214 12.87 5.51 -24.41
CA LEU A 214 11.91 6.53 -24.02
C LEU A 214 12.57 7.92 -23.87
N SER A 215 13.75 8.02 -23.27
CA SER A 215 14.48 9.29 -23.17
C SER A 215 14.83 9.86 -24.56
N GLU A 216 15.32 9.01 -25.47
CA GLU A 216 15.65 9.38 -26.85
C GLU A 216 14.41 9.84 -27.62
N LEU A 217 13.29 9.12 -27.49
CA LEU A 217 12.00 9.51 -28.07
C LEU A 217 11.57 10.91 -27.59
N ILE A 218 11.64 11.15 -26.27
CA ILE A 218 11.32 12.45 -25.68
C ILE A 218 12.23 13.55 -26.24
N ALA A 219 13.52 13.27 -26.41
CA ALA A 219 14.47 14.20 -27.00
C ALA A 219 14.12 14.53 -28.48
N PHE A 220 13.77 13.53 -29.29
CA PHE A 220 13.35 13.74 -30.68
C PHE A 220 12.07 14.58 -30.79
N ILE A 221 11.10 14.36 -29.89
CA ILE A 221 9.88 15.16 -29.83
C ILE A 221 10.19 16.60 -29.44
N LYS A 222 11.03 16.80 -28.41
CA LYS A 222 11.42 18.13 -27.93
C LYS A 222 12.18 18.93 -28.99
N ASN A 223 13.00 18.25 -29.79
CA ASN A 223 13.75 18.86 -30.90
C ASN A 223 12.89 19.05 -32.16
N GLY A 224 11.59 18.75 -32.13
CA GLY A 224 10.68 18.89 -33.27
C GLY A 224 11.00 17.94 -34.43
N THR A 225 11.85 16.94 -34.22
CA THR A 225 12.24 15.95 -35.22
C THR A 225 11.09 14.99 -35.53
N ILE A 226 10.27 14.70 -34.52
CA ILE A 226 9.10 13.83 -34.62
C ILE A 226 7.91 14.54 -33.97
N SER A 227 6.74 14.53 -34.63
CA SER A 227 5.50 15.00 -33.99
C SER A 227 5.03 13.99 -32.95
N GLY A 228 4.43 14.42 -31.84
CA GLY A 228 3.95 13.51 -30.79
C GLY A 228 2.95 12.44 -31.25
N LYS A 229 2.42 12.54 -32.48
CA LYS A 229 1.57 11.52 -33.10
C LYS A 229 2.37 10.39 -33.75
N ILE A 230 3.50 10.71 -34.40
CA ILE A 230 4.39 9.72 -35.05
C ILE A 230 5.16 8.94 -33.98
N GLY A 231 5.61 9.61 -32.92
CA GLY A 231 6.25 8.93 -31.79
C GLY A 231 5.38 7.85 -31.13
N LYS A 232 4.05 7.94 -31.25
CA LYS A 232 3.12 6.92 -30.71
C LYS A 232 3.01 5.67 -31.59
N GLU A 233 3.26 5.81 -32.90
CA GLU A 233 3.19 4.71 -33.86
C GLU A 233 4.46 3.85 -33.82
N ASP A 234 5.62 4.45 -33.53
CA ASP A 234 6.92 3.77 -33.52
C ASP A 234 7.31 3.11 -32.17
N SER A 235 6.58 3.41 -31.09
CA SER A 235 6.94 3.02 -29.70
C SER A 235 6.12 1.85 -29.12
N CYS A 236 5.14 1.33 -29.87
CA CYS A 236 4.27 0.22 -29.44
C CYS A 236 4.77 -1.14 -29.94
#